data_AF-H5T9X4-F1
#
_entry.id   AF-H5T9X4-F1
#
_cell.length_a   1.000
_cell.length_b   1.000
_cell.length_c   1.000
_cell.angle_alpha   90.00
_cell.angle_beta   90.00
_cell.angle_gamma   90.00
#
_symmetry.space_group_name_H-M   'P 1'
#
loop_
_entity.id
_entity.type
_entity.pdbx_description
1 polymer ?
#
loop_
_entity_poly.entity_id
_entity_poly.type
_entity_poly.pdbx_seq_one_letter_code
_entity_poly.pdbx_strand_id
1 'polypeptide(L)' 'MRRSHDSLPGATLSVDATSGETHRRHHVTNDGFYKGEKVTAK' A
#
# COMPACT_ATOMS: atom_id res chain seq x y z
N MET A 1 -6.23 -27.13 -21.60
CA MET A 1 -6.17 -26.31 -20.37
C MET A 1 -6.26 -24.85 -20.80
N ARG A 2 -7.45 -24.22 -20.72
CA ARG A 2 -7.71 -22.90 -21.34
C ARG A 2 -7.57 -21.72 -20.38
N ARG A 3 -7.78 -21.93 -19.07
CA ARG A 3 -7.86 -20.87 -18.05
C ARG A 3 -6.85 -21.03 -16.90
N SER A 4 -5.78 -21.77 -17.13
CA SER A 4 -4.79 -22.07 -16.08
C SER A 4 -3.96 -20.86 -15.63
N HIS A 5 -3.98 -19.77 -16.39
CA HIS A 5 -3.22 -18.56 -16.12
C HIS A 5 -4.10 -17.34 -15.87
N ASP A 6 -5.42 -17.54 -15.71
CA ASP A 6 -6.39 -16.45 -15.53
C ASP A 6 -6.44 -15.93 -14.07
N SER A 7 -5.40 -16.18 -13.27
CA SER A 7 -5.33 -15.73 -11.89
C SER A 7 -4.99 -14.25 -11.81
N LEU A 8 -5.72 -13.49 -11.01
CA LEU A 8 -5.38 -12.11 -10.69
C LEU A 8 -4.38 -12.07 -9.52
N PRO A 9 -3.21 -11.43 -9.68
CA PRO A 9 -2.28 -11.25 -8.57
C PRO A 9 -2.80 -10.18 -7.60
N GLY A 10 -2.48 -10.35 -6.31
CA GLY A 10 -2.75 -9.34 -5.29
C GLY A 10 -1.88 -8.09 -5.48
N ALA A 11 -2.31 -6.97 -4.88
CA ALA A 11 -1.52 -5.74 -4.86
C ALA A 11 -0.35 -5.87 -3.86
N THR A 12 0.78 -5.24 -4.18
CA THR A 12 1.93 -5.19 -3.26
C THR A 12 1.71 -4.14 -2.17
N LEU A 13 1.54 -4.60 -0.94
CA LEU A 13 1.30 -3.76 0.23
C LEU A 13 2.57 -3.62 1.08
N SER A 14 2.64 -2.51 1.83
CA SER A 14 3.68 -2.20 2.80
C SER A 14 3.02 -1.63 4.06
N VAL A 15 3.74 -1.67 5.18
CA VAL A 15 3.32 -1.03 6.43
C VAL A 15 4.15 0.24 6.61
N ASP A 16 3.51 1.35 6.93
CA ASP A 16 4.22 2.58 7.30
C ASP A 16 4.85 2.42 8.69
N ALA A 17 6.08 2.89 8.84
CA ALA A 17 6.87 2.68 10.04
C ALA A 17 6.40 3.50 11.25
N THR A 18 5.75 4.66 11.02
CA THR A 18 5.31 5.56 12.09
C THR A 18 3.84 5.33 12.43
N SER A 19 2.96 5.24 11.44
CA SER A 19 1.52 5.06 11.68
C SER A 19 1.11 3.60 11.88
N GLY A 20 1.91 2.64 11.41
CA GLY A 20 1.56 1.22 11.42
C GLY A 20 0.46 0.86 10.41
N GLU A 21 0.02 1.80 9.57
CA GLU A 21 -1.02 1.57 8.57
C GLU A 21 -0.49 0.79 7.37
N THR A 22 -1.34 -0.09 6.83
CA THR A 22 -1.04 -0.78 5.56
C THR A 22 -1.41 0.11 4.39
N HIS A 23 -0.47 0.30 3.46
CA HIS A 23 -0.63 1.11 2.27
C HIS A 23 -0.03 0.42 1.04
N ARG A 24 -0.37 0.90 -0.16
CA ARG A 24 0.32 0.46 -1.37
C ARG A 24 1.78 0.91 -1.33
N ARG A 25 2.69 0.06 -1.77
CA ARG A 25 4.11 0.42 -1.86
C ARG A 25 4.28 1.72 -2.63
N HIS A 26 5.09 2.62 -2.07
CA HIS A 26 5.41 3.94 -2.63
C HIS A 26 4.23 4.92 -2.72
N HIS A 27 3.11 4.63 -2.06
CA HIS A 27 1.97 5.55 -1.94
C HIS A 27 1.90 6.10 -0.52
N VAL A 28 1.24 7.24 -0.35
CA VAL A 28 0.89 7.80 0.96
C VAL A 28 -0.21 6.95 1.60
N THR A 29 -0.19 6.79 2.92
CA THR A 29 -1.23 6.09 3.69
C THR A 29 -2.54 6.88 3.70
N ASN A 30 -3.62 6.28 4.18
CA ASN A 30 -4.91 6.96 4.26
C ASN A 30 -4.89 8.13 5.27
N ASP A 31 -4.15 7.98 6.37
CA ASP A 31 -3.97 9.04 7.37
C ASP A 31 -2.91 10.09 6.96
N GLY A 32 -2.35 9.94 5.76
CA GLY A 32 -1.47 10.93 5.15
C GLY A 32 0.02 10.76 5.43
N PHE A 33 0.45 9.59 5.90
CA PHE A 33 1.85 9.29 6.20
C PHE A 33 2.58 8.67 5.01
N TYR A 34 3.86 9.02 4.84
CA TYR A 34 4.74 8.34 3.90
C TYR A 34 6.17 8.37 4.42
N LYS A 35 6.79 7.19 4.53
CA LYS A 35 8.15 7.05 5.07
C LYS A 35 8.28 7.67 6.46
N GLY A 36 7.23 7.54 7.26
CA GLY A 36 7.19 8.02 8.64
C GLY A 36 6.94 9.52 8.84
N GLU A 37 6.80 10.29 7.76
CA GLU A 37 6.48 11.71 7.79
C GLU A 37 5.01 11.94 7.41
N LYS A 38 4.35 12.93 8.03
CA LYS A 38 2.99 13.32 7.65
C LYS A 38 3.04 14.28 6.45
N VAL A 39 2.73 13.77 5.27
CA VAL A 39 2.90 14.49 3.99
C VAL A 39 1.63 15.24 3.60
N THR A 40 0.46 14.79 4.06
CA THR A 40 -0.80 15.51 3.86
C THR A 40 -1.31 16.04 5.20
N ALA A 41 -1.43 17.37 5.28
CA ALA A 41 -2.24 18.00 6.30
C ALA A 41 -3.70 17.86 5.87
N LYS A 42 -4.57 17.51 6.82
CA LYS A 42 -6.01 17.58 6.61
C LYS A 42 -6.44 19.04 6.48
#